data_AF-A0A3D1IQH7-F1
#
_entry.id   AF-A0A3D1IQH7-F1
#
_cell.length_a   1.000
_cell.length_b   1.000
_cell.length_c   1.000
_cell.angle_alpha   90.00
_cell.angle_beta   90.00
_cell.angle_gamma   90.00
#
_symmetry.space_group_name_H-M   'P 1'
#
loop_
_entity.id
_entity.type
_entity.pdbx_description
1 polymer ?
#
loop_
_entity_poly.entity_id
_entity_poly.type
_entity_poly.pdbx_seq_one_letter_code
_entity_poly.pdbx_strand_id
1 'polypeptide(L)'
;KNPIYGGLTRNLNNEEPHWEVFNVSMWKGHQAYIEIADLTNSDPAGRGSGPDGYAAVQQLWISAEGRSPAGELSKRPAETPLAVEALPHGAAYQKLADAVARPTVVPVMLEGTALNEKVFIRGSHKNLGEEVPRRFLTAFDNAKPAGADQTGRFALATHIADPANPLTARVYSNRIWHHLLGRGIVPSTDNFGVLGEAPTHPELLDWLANYLVQKGWSTKEVIRAIMLSKTYRMTSRPSDAATEAKDPTNKLLHRMRVRRLQGEAIRDAILAVSGRLDSVMYGPPVAVHLTPFMEGRGRPRSGPLDGAGRRTLYQEVRRNFLSPMMLAFDMPQPLSTFGRRTDSNVPAQALIMMNDPFVVEQAKLWGKRMLAAGPDDGARVRAAYALAFSREPSDAEQATASAFLNAQAKAHGEAQPGEKAWADFCHALLNVKEFVFLN
;
A
#
# COMPACT_ATOMS: atom_id res chain seq x y z
N LYS A 1 -17.12 -8.38 18.54
CA LYS A 1 -17.77 -8.62 17.20
C LYS A 1 -19.01 -9.51 17.37
N ASN A 2 -20.18 -9.15 16.84
CA ASN A 2 -21.37 -10.01 16.87
C ASN A 2 -21.09 -11.36 16.16
N PRO A 3 -21.54 -12.51 16.70
CA PRO A 3 -21.54 -13.77 15.95
C PRO A 3 -22.38 -13.64 14.68
N ILE A 4 -22.21 -14.56 13.73
CA ILE A 4 -22.90 -14.58 12.43
C ILE A 4 -24.43 -14.48 12.55
N TYR A 5 -25.00 -14.90 13.69
CA TYR A 5 -26.45 -14.89 13.97
C TYR A 5 -26.97 -13.64 14.70
N GLY A 6 -26.09 -12.66 15.01
CA GLY A 6 -26.46 -11.42 15.70
C GLY A 6 -26.94 -11.61 17.14
N GLY A 7 -27.48 -10.55 17.75
CA GLY A 7 -28.18 -10.62 19.04
C GLY A 7 -27.32 -10.61 20.31
N LEU A 8 -25.99 -10.75 20.22
CA LEU A 8 -25.07 -10.70 21.36
C LEU A 8 -24.38 -9.34 21.56
N THR A 9 -24.80 -8.30 20.84
CA THR A 9 -24.36 -6.92 21.06
C THR A 9 -25.54 -6.10 21.53
N ARG A 10 -25.31 -5.29 22.56
CA ARG A 10 -26.25 -4.34 23.14
C ARG A 10 -25.58 -2.97 23.17
N ASN A 11 -26.31 -1.95 22.75
CA ASN A 11 -25.88 -0.58 22.92
C ASN A 11 -26.36 -0.14 24.31
N LEU A 12 -25.41 0.12 25.20
CA LEU A 12 -25.72 0.63 26.53
C LEU A 12 -25.98 2.14 26.40
N ASN A 13 -27.20 2.56 26.70
CA ASN A 13 -27.59 3.97 26.78
C ASN A 13 -28.53 4.17 27.96
N ASN A 14 -28.04 3.83 29.15
CA ASN A 14 -28.78 3.96 30.39
C ASN A 14 -27.81 4.28 31.52
N GLU A 15 -28.08 5.35 32.26
CA GLU A 15 -27.30 5.78 33.41
C GLU A 15 -27.65 4.98 34.68
N GLU A 16 -28.83 4.35 34.71
CA GLU A 16 -29.28 3.53 35.82
C GLU A 16 -28.74 2.10 35.73
N PRO A 17 -28.28 1.52 36.85
CA PRO A 17 -27.91 0.10 36.91
C PRO A 17 -29.07 -0.80 36.47
N HIS A 18 -28.83 -1.64 35.47
CA HIS A 18 -29.82 -2.58 34.96
C HIS A 18 -29.14 -3.90 34.54
N TRP A 19 -29.96 -4.95 34.41
CA TRP A 19 -29.51 -6.24 33.91
C TRP A 19 -29.57 -6.29 32.39
N GLU A 20 -28.46 -6.67 31.76
CA GLU A 20 -28.42 -7.04 30.35
C GLU A 20 -28.37 -8.56 30.21
N VAL A 21 -29.33 -9.11 29.45
CA VAL A 21 -29.50 -10.57 29.30
C VAL A 21 -29.16 -11.00 27.89
N PHE A 22 -28.24 -11.95 27.79
CA PHE A 22 -27.81 -12.56 26.55
C PHE A 22 -28.23 -14.02 26.51
N ASN A 23 -29.02 -14.41 25.51
CA ASN A 23 -29.31 -15.82 25.29
C ASN A 23 -28.10 -16.46 24.60
N VAL A 24 -27.35 -17.27 25.35
CA VAL A 24 -26.17 -17.98 24.86
C VAL A 24 -26.37 -19.49 24.67
N SER A 25 -27.62 -19.96 24.70
CA SER A 25 -27.96 -21.39 24.68
C SER A 25 -27.36 -22.18 23.51
N MET A 26 -27.20 -21.55 22.35
CA MET A 26 -26.64 -22.16 21.14
C MET A 26 -25.12 -22.38 21.18
N TRP A 27 -24.41 -21.85 22.19
CA TRP A 27 -22.94 -21.95 22.32
C TRP A 27 -22.51 -22.74 23.57
N LYS A 28 -23.33 -23.70 24.03
CA LYS A 28 -23.03 -24.53 25.20
C LYS A 28 -21.72 -25.32 24.99
N GLY A 29 -20.79 -25.20 25.93
CA GLY A 29 -19.47 -25.85 25.88
C GLY A 29 -18.34 -25.00 25.29
N HIS A 30 -18.60 -23.76 24.87
CA HIS A 30 -17.59 -22.82 24.41
C HIS A 30 -17.16 -21.84 25.52
N GLN A 31 -15.92 -21.33 25.44
CA GLN A 31 -15.47 -20.23 26.28
C GLN A 31 -16.20 -18.92 25.92
N ALA A 32 -16.67 -18.20 26.94
CA ALA A 32 -17.34 -16.91 26.78
C ALA A 32 -16.44 -15.79 27.32
N TYR A 33 -16.44 -14.64 26.63
CA TYR A 33 -15.83 -13.41 27.08
C TYR A 33 -16.84 -12.27 26.97
N ILE A 34 -16.71 -11.27 27.85
CA ILE A 34 -17.49 -10.03 27.78
C ILE A 34 -16.54 -8.94 27.32
N GLU A 35 -16.94 -8.26 26.25
CA GLU A 35 -16.22 -7.13 25.67
C GLU A 35 -17.10 -5.89 25.83
N ILE A 36 -16.62 -4.92 26.61
CA ILE A 36 -17.21 -3.58 26.70
C ILE A 36 -16.34 -2.70 25.81
N ALA A 37 -16.91 -2.21 24.71
CA ALA A 37 -16.21 -1.35 23.79
C ALA A 37 -17.00 -0.06 23.62
N ASP A 38 -16.33 1.07 23.79
CA ASP A 38 -16.84 2.33 23.29
C ASP A 38 -16.75 2.30 21.76
N LEU A 39 -17.91 2.14 21.11
CA LEU A 39 -18.04 2.07 19.66
C LEU A 39 -18.41 3.43 19.06
N THR A 40 -18.27 4.53 19.81
CA THR A 40 -18.21 5.86 19.20
C THR A 40 -17.02 5.86 18.24
N ASN A 41 -17.29 5.57 16.98
CA ASN A 41 -16.30 5.66 15.93
C ASN A 41 -15.92 7.14 15.81
N SER A 42 -14.84 7.54 16.48
CA SER A 42 -14.01 8.61 15.96
C SER A 42 -13.63 8.19 14.55
N ASP A 43 -14.13 8.89 13.55
CA ASP A 43 -13.49 8.95 12.25
C ASP A 43 -11.97 9.04 12.49
N PRO A 44 -11.14 8.11 11.97
CA PRO A 44 -9.69 8.19 12.12
C PRO A 44 -9.09 9.52 11.61
N ALA A 45 -9.88 10.32 10.87
CA ALA A 45 -9.52 11.64 10.36
C ALA A 45 -10.43 12.80 10.85
N GLY A 46 -11.36 12.59 11.79
CA GLY A 46 -12.37 13.59 12.15
C GLY A 46 -12.25 14.12 13.59
N ARG A 47 -12.24 15.46 13.74
CA ARG A 47 -12.54 16.09 15.02
C ARG A 47 -14.03 15.90 15.31
N GLY A 48 -14.39 15.12 16.33
CA GLY A 48 -15.76 15.12 16.86
C GLY A 48 -16.25 13.80 17.45
N SER A 49 -15.84 13.49 18.68
CA SER A 49 -16.67 13.00 19.81
C SER A 49 -15.72 12.76 20.99
N GLY A 50 -16.04 13.32 22.16
CA GLY A 50 -15.24 13.12 23.37
C GLY A 50 -15.34 11.67 23.87
N PRO A 51 -14.29 11.12 24.49
CA PRO A 51 -14.32 9.79 25.10
C PRO A 51 -15.03 9.87 26.46
N ASP A 52 -16.34 10.09 26.47
CA ASP A 52 -17.10 10.29 27.71
C ASP A 52 -18.07 9.15 28.01
N GLY A 53 -18.03 8.06 27.22
CA GLY A 53 -18.78 6.85 27.50
C GLY A 53 -18.06 5.99 28.54
N TYR A 54 -18.69 5.74 29.69
CA TYR A 54 -18.22 4.74 30.66
C TYR A 54 -19.27 3.64 30.83
N ALA A 55 -18.80 2.41 31.02
CA ALA A 55 -19.65 1.30 31.39
C ALA A 55 -18.89 0.44 32.41
N ALA A 56 -19.63 -0.06 33.40
CA ALA A 56 -19.10 -0.91 34.45
C ALA A 56 -19.99 -2.14 34.62
N VAL A 57 -19.37 -3.31 34.75
CA VAL A 57 -20.08 -4.54 35.09
C VAL A 57 -19.86 -4.80 36.57
N GLN A 58 -20.93 -4.69 37.36
CA GLN A 58 -20.87 -4.98 38.79
C GLN A 58 -21.01 -6.47 39.08
N GLN A 59 -21.87 -7.17 38.34
CA GLN A 59 -22.14 -8.58 38.55
C GLN A 59 -22.31 -9.29 37.22
N LEU A 60 -21.87 -10.55 37.19
CA LEU A 60 -22.06 -11.45 36.06
C LEU A 60 -22.66 -12.78 36.53
N TRP A 61 -23.72 -13.21 35.86
CA TRP A 61 -24.44 -14.45 36.16
C TRP A 61 -24.58 -15.29 34.91
N ILE A 62 -24.50 -16.62 35.08
CA ILE A 62 -24.87 -17.60 34.05
C ILE A 62 -26.03 -18.42 34.64
N SER A 63 -27.19 -18.35 34.00
CA SER A 63 -28.40 -19.04 34.45
C SER A 63 -29.04 -19.83 33.31
N ALA A 64 -29.62 -20.98 33.65
CA ALA A 64 -30.40 -21.80 32.72
C ALA A 64 -31.85 -21.30 32.56
N GLU A 65 -32.32 -20.40 33.42
CA GLU A 65 -33.73 -20.00 33.52
C GLU A 65 -34.11 -18.80 32.62
N GLY A 66 -33.12 -18.20 31.94
CA GLY A 66 -33.33 -17.13 30.95
C GLY A 66 -33.85 -15.80 31.51
N ARG A 67 -33.87 -15.62 32.84
CA ARG A 67 -34.34 -14.41 33.53
C ARG A 67 -33.22 -13.79 34.35
N SER A 68 -33.23 -12.46 34.45
CA SER A 68 -32.36 -11.71 35.35
C SER A 68 -32.70 -12.03 36.82
N PRO A 69 -31.72 -11.99 37.74
CA PRO A 69 -31.98 -12.07 39.17
C PRO A 69 -32.96 -10.97 39.64
N ALA A 70 -33.79 -11.31 40.64
CA ALA A 70 -34.70 -10.34 41.27
C ALA A 70 -33.95 -9.50 42.33
N GLY A 71 -34.16 -8.18 42.32
CA GLY A 71 -33.57 -7.23 43.29
C GLY A 71 -33.12 -5.92 42.64
N GLU A 72 -33.08 -4.83 43.43
CA GLU A 72 -32.53 -3.54 42.98
C GLU A 72 -31.01 -3.60 42.89
N LEU A 73 -30.45 -3.08 41.80
CA LEU A 73 -29.01 -2.90 41.64
C LEU A 73 -28.59 -1.59 42.30
N SER A 74 -27.56 -1.62 43.16
CA SER A 74 -27.07 -0.43 43.85
C SER A 74 -26.40 0.55 42.88
N LYS A 75 -26.82 1.82 42.88
CA LYS A 75 -26.15 2.89 42.12
C LYS A 75 -24.70 3.05 42.59
N ARG A 76 -23.77 3.12 41.63
CA ARG A 76 -22.40 3.55 41.94
C ARG A 76 -22.44 5.04 42.31
N PRO A 77 -21.70 5.52 43.32
CA PRO A 77 -21.57 6.94 43.57
C PRO A 77 -21.05 7.65 42.31
N ALA A 78 -21.57 8.84 42.01
CA ALA A 78 -21.11 9.63 40.87
C ALA A 78 -19.61 9.94 41.03
N GLU A 79 -18.79 9.44 40.11
CA GLU A 79 -17.39 9.85 40.04
C GLU A 79 -17.34 11.24 39.45
N THR A 80 -16.84 12.21 40.22
CA THR A 80 -16.60 13.56 39.71
C THR A 80 -15.33 13.49 38.86
N PRO A 81 -15.38 13.76 37.54
CA PRO A 81 -14.17 13.77 36.73
C PRO A 81 -13.21 14.79 37.31
N LEU A 82 -12.03 14.33 37.69
CA LEU A 82 -11.02 15.22 38.24
C LEU A 82 -10.48 16.03 37.06
N ALA A 83 -10.87 17.31 36.98
CA ALA A 83 -10.35 18.20 35.95
C ALA A 83 -8.83 18.23 36.07
N VAL A 84 -8.13 17.74 35.04
CA VAL A 84 -6.66 17.63 35.07
C VAL A 84 -6.04 18.99 35.38
N GLU A 85 -6.64 20.08 34.89
CA GLU A 85 -6.28 21.47 35.17
C GLU A 85 -6.36 21.88 36.65
N ALA A 86 -7.21 21.21 37.44
CA ALA A 86 -7.37 21.46 38.88
C ALA A 86 -6.31 20.72 39.73
N LEU A 87 -5.48 19.87 39.11
CA LEU A 87 -4.38 19.20 39.80
C LEU A 87 -3.16 20.14 39.92
N PRO A 88 -2.40 20.07 41.02
CA PRO A 88 -1.19 20.89 41.24
C PRO A 88 -0.14 20.82 40.12
N HIS A 89 -0.23 19.82 39.22
CA HIS A 89 0.65 19.63 38.07
C HIS A 89 -0.09 19.34 36.75
N GLY A 90 -1.38 19.69 36.67
CA GLY A 90 -2.23 19.40 35.52
C GLY A 90 -1.68 19.88 34.18
N ALA A 91 -1.27 21.13 34.11
CA ALA A 91 -0.70 21.73 32.90
C ALA A 91 0.64 21.08 32.50
N ALA A 92 1.47 20.70 33.49
CA ALA A 92 2.74 20.01 33.23
C ALA A 92 2.51 18.58 32.72
N TYR A 93 1.53 17.87 33.30
CA TYR A 93 1.08 16.57 32.82
C TYR A 93 0.55 16.64 31.39
N GLN A 94 -0.32 17.61 31.06
CA GLN A 94 -0.87 17.76 29.71
C GLN A 94 0.22 18.01 28.68
N LYS A 95 1.17 18.91 29.00
CA LYS A 95 2.33 19.18 28.14
C LYS A 95 3.21 17.94 27.92
N LEU A 96 3.43 17.13 28.95
CA LEU A 96 4.15 15.86 28.84
C LEU A 96 3.37 14.84 28.02
N ALA A 97 2.07 14.68 28.27
CA ALA A 97 1.20 13.77 27.55
C ALA A 97 1.12 14.11 26.05
N ASP A 98 1.02 15.39 25.70
CA ASP A 98 1.02 15.87 24.31
C ASP A 98 2.40 15.67 23.63
N ALA A 99 3.48 15.64 24.41
CA ALA A 99 4.84 15.36 23.93
C ALA A 99 5.12 13.87 23.73
N VAL A 100 4.32 12.97 24.33
CA VAL A 100 4.43 11.53 24.08
C VAL A 100 3.85 11.26 22.68
N ALA A 101 4.73 10.90 21.74
CA ALA A 101 4.30 10.43 20.44
C ALA A 101 3.36 9.23 20.63
N ARG A 102 2.12 9.36 20.16
CA ARG A 102 1.17 8.24 20.18
C ARG A 102 1.82 7.07 19.42
N PRO A 103 1.96 5.89 20.05
CA PRO A 103 2.59 4.77 19.39
C PRO A 103 1.75 4.39 18.17
N THR A 104 2.42 4.13 17.05
CA THR A 104 1.78 3.53 15.89
C THR A 104 1.39 2.11 16.28
N VAL A 105 0.11 1.91 16.59
CA VAL A 105 -0.44 0.58 16.82
C VAL A 105 -0.59 -0.12 15.47
N VAL A 106 0.04 -1.28 15.35
CA VAL A 106 -0.18 -2.17 14.22
C VAL A 106 -1.10 -3.29 14.67
N PRO A 107 -2.13 -3.65 13.88
CA PRO A 107 -2.95 -4.80 14.20
C PRO A 107 -2.07 -6.04 14.19
N VAL A 108 -1.88 -6.64 15.36
CA VAL A 108 -1.20 -7.92 15.51
C VAL A 108 -2.21 -9.02 15.73
N MET A 109 -1.96 -10.18 15.16
CA MET A 109 -2.72 -11.37 15.49
C MET A 109 -2.07 -11.99 16.73
N LEU A 110 -2.78 -11.97 17.86
CA LEU A 110 -2.36 -12.67 19.07
C LEU A 110 -2.48 -14.19 18.88
N GLU A 111 -1.76 -14.93 19.73
CA GLU A 111 -1.91 -16.38 19.81
C GLU A 111 -3.39 -16.70 20.10
N GLY A 112 -3.96 -17.58 19.29
CA GLY A 112 -5.38 -17.95 19.39
C GLY A 112 -5.59 -19.22 20.21
N THR A 113 -6.83 -19.67 20.27
CA THR A 113 -7.14 -20.98 20.85
C THR A 113 -6.69 -22.10 19.91
N ALA A 114 -5.95 -23.06 20.44
CA ALA A 114 -5.48 -24.21 19.71
C ALA A 114 -6.59 -25.28 19.60
N LEU A 115 -7.29 -25.32 18.46
CA LEU A 115 -8.41 -26.25 18.23
C LEU A 115 -8.16 -27.13 16.99
N ASN A 116 -8.57 -28.39 17.08
CA ASN A 116 -8.72 -29.23 15.88
C ASN A 116 -9.94 -28.76 15.09
N GLU A 117 -9.90 -28.93 13.77
CA GLU A 117 -11.00 -28.54 12.88
C GLU A 117 -11.67 -29.77 12.29
N LYS A 118 -12.93 -29.66 11.86
CA LYS A 118 -13.62 -30.74 11.16
C LYS A 118 -13.62 -30.51 9.66
N VAL A 119 -13.58 -31.58 8.86
CA VAL A 119 -13.72 -31.47 7.40
C VAL A 119 -15.10 -30.91 7.06
N PHE A 120 -15.17 -29.79 6.34
CA PHE A 120 -16.45 -29.27 5.86
C PHE A 120 -16.85 -30.01 4.59
N ILE A 121 -17.81 -30.94 4.71
CA ILE A 121 -18.24 -31.76 3.58
C ILE A 121 -18.90 -30.84 2.55
N ARG A 122 -18.33 -30.82 1.34
CA ARG A 122 -18.70 -29.89 0.25
C ARG A 122 -18.58 -28.41 0.63
N GLY A 123 -17.68 -28.08 1.56
CA GLY A 123 -17.44 -26.70 2.02
C GLY A 123 -18.54 -26.13 2.92
N SER A 124 -19.52 -26.93 3.34
CA SER A 124 -20.59 -26.46 4.23
C SER A 124 -20.16 -26.49 5.69
N HIS A 125 -20.10 -25.31 6.32
CA HIS A 125 -19.84 -25.17 7.77
C HIS A 125 -20.90 -25.85 8.66
N LYS A 126 -22.06 -26.23 8.09
CA LYS A 126 -23.12 -26.96 8.79
C LYS A 126 -22.99 -28.48 8.67
N ASN A 127 -22.20 -28.97 7.71
CA ASN A 127 -22.04 -30.39 7.46
C ASN A 127 -20.60 -30.82 7.78
N LEU A 128 -20.39 -31.12 9.07
CA LEU A 128 -19.08 -31.44 9.61
C LEU A 128 -18.80 -32.95 9.46
N GLY A 129 -17.68 -33.28 8.85
CA GLY A 129 -17.14 -34.63 8.76
C GLY A 129 -16.19 -34.96 9.91
N GLU A 130 -15.19 -35.78 9.61
CA GLU A 130 -14.18 -36.21 10.59
C GLU A 130 -13.35 -35.04 11.12
N GLU A 131 -12.89 -35.19 12.36
CA GLU A 131 -11.96 -34.26 12.98
C GLU A 131 -10.56 -34.42 12.38
N VAL A 132 -9.98 -33.31 11.96
CA VAL A 132 -8.63 -33.19 11.46
C VAL A 132 -7.77 -32.57 12.57
N PRO A 133 -6.86 -33.34 13.17
CA PRO A 133 -5.98 -32.80 14.19
C PRO A 133 -5.00 -31.81 13.60
N ARG A 134 -4.65 -30.77 14.37
CA ARG A 134 -3.67 -29.76 13.98
C ARG A 134 -2.33 -30.42 13.60
N ARG A 135 -1.84 -30.09 12.41
CA ARG A 135 -0.58 -30.58 11.84
C ARG A 135 -0.12 -29.67 10.71
N PHE A 136 1.15 -29.72 10.36
CA PHE A 136 1.62 -29.14 9.11
C PHE A 136 1.27 -30.04 7.91
N LEU A 137 1.48 -29.53 6.70
CA LEU A 137 1.26 -30.28 5.47
C LEU A 137 2.23 -31.46 5.41
N THR A 138 1.69 -32.68 5.51
CA THR A 138 2.46 -33.94 5.52
C THR A 138 3.28 -34.18 4.26
N ALA A 139 2.95 -33.49 3.16
CA ALA A 139 3.71 -33.54 1.91
C ALA A 139 5.09 -32.86 2.01
N PHE A 140 5.27 -31.95 2.97
CA PHE A 140 6.53 -31.23 3.18
C PHE A 140 7.22 -31.67 4.46
N ASP A 141 6.44 -31.84 5.54
CA ASP A 141 6.95 -32.27 6.83
C ASP A 141 5.83 -32.95 7.64
N ASN A 142 6.16 -34.01 8.36
CA ASN A 142 5.26 -34.68 9.31
C ASN A 142 5.31 -34.05 10.71
N ALA A 143 6.03 -32.94 10.88
CA ALA A 143 6.06 -32.19 12.13
C ALA A 143 4.67 -31.73 12.56
N LYS A 144 4.44 -31.82 13.88
CA LYS A 144 3.26 -31.29 14.53
C LYS A 144 3.60 -29.88 15.06
N PRO A 145 2.64 -28.94 15.04
CA PRO A 145 2.82 -27.68 15.74
C PRO A 145 3.10 -27.94 17.22
N ALA A 146 4.02 -27.14 17.79
CA ALA A 146 4.47 -27.32 19.17
C ALA A 146 3.32 -27.09 20.17
N GLY A 147 3.23 -27.92 21.22
CA GLY A 147 2.33 -27.76 22.35
C GLY A 147 0.84 -28.00 22.07
N ALA A 148 0.14 -28.56 23.06
CA ALA A 148 -1.32 -28.69 23.02
C ALA A 148 -2.02 -27.31 23.01
N ASP A 149 -1.38 -26.30 23.60
CA ASP A 149 -1.99 -24.99 23.89
C ASP A 149 -1.62 -23.89 22.88
N GLN A 150 -0.69 -24.14 21.95
CA GLN A 150 -0.32 -23.16 20.91
C GLN A 150 -1.01 -23.50 19.60
N THR A 151 -1.45 -22.52 18.82
CA THR A 151 -2.09 -22.75 17.51
C THR A 151 -1.15 -23.39 16.49
N GLY A 152 0.17 -23.21 16.67
CA GLY A 152 1.19 -23.62 15.71
C GLY A 152 1.59 -22.55 14.70
N ARG A 153 0.96 -21.38 14.72
CA ARG A 153 1.25 -20.28 13.78
C ARG A 153 2.68 -19.77 13.91
N PHE A 154 3.17 -19.59 15.13
CA PHE A 154 4.55 -19.15 15.36
C PHE A 154 5.58 -20.18 14.87
N ALA A 155 5.30 -21.47 15.09
CA ALA A 155 6.13 -22.56 14.57
C ALA A 155 6.13 -22.60 13.04
N LEU A 156 4.97 -22.42 12.39
CA LEU A 156 4.88 -22.30 10.94
C LEU A 156 5.66 -21.10 10.41
N ALA A 157 5.53 -19.93 11.04
CA ALA A 157 6.25 -18.73 10.64
C ALA A 157 7.77 -18.92 10.77
N THR A 158 8.22 -19.58 11.84
CA THR A 158 9.62 -19.93 12.05
C THR A 158 10.13 -20.86 10.95
N HIS A 159 9.38 -21.91 10.61
CA HIS A 159 9.74 -22.83 9.51
C HIS A 159 9.75 -22.12 8.14
N ILE A 160 8.81 -21.20 7.88
CA ILE A 160 8.80 -20.42 6.63
C ILE A 160 10.06 -19.56 6.53
N ALA A 161 10.47 -18.90 7.62
CA ALA A 161 11.65 -18.03 7.65
C ALA A 161 12.98 -18.78 7.90
N ASP A 162 12.94 -20.09 8.11
CA ASP A 162 14.11 -20.90 8.43
C ASP A 162 15.15 -20.84 7.28
N PRO A 163 16.43 -20.55 7.56
CA PRO A 163 17.50 -20.62 6.57
C PRO A 163 17.62 -21.97 5.83
N ALA A 164 17.21 -23.07 6.45
CA ALA A 164 17.18 -24.40 5.84
C ALA A 164 16.02 -24.57 4.85
N ASN A 165 15.04 -23.67 4.84
CA ASN A 165 13.98 -23.65 3.84
C ASN A 165 14.43 -22.85 2.60
N PRO A 166 14.75 -23.52 1.48
CA PRO A 166 15.31 -22.83 0.32
C PRO A 166 14.26 -22.01 -0.45
N LEU A 167 12.96 -22.28 -0.26
CA LEU A 167 11.90 -21.66 -1.06
C LEU A 167 11.74 -20.19 -0.74
N THR A 168 11.74 -19.82 0.53
CA THR A 168 11.50 -18.42 0.96
C THR A 168 12.57 -17.48 0.43
N ALA A 169 13.84 -17.87 0.58
CA ALA A 169 14.97 -17.09 0.08
C ALA A 169 14.97 -16.99 -1.46
N ARG A 170 14.67 -18.10 -2.17
CA ARG A 170 14.55 -18.10 -3.64
C ARG A 170 13.42 -17.19 -4.13
N VAL A 171 12.21 -17.33 -3.55
CA VAL A 171 11.05 -16.51 -3.92
C VAL A 171 11.33 -15.03 -3.66
N TYR A 172 11.89 -14.68 -2.51
CA TYR A 172 12.17 -13.28 -2.18
C TYR A 172 13.27 -12.69 -3.07
N SER A 173 14.36 -13.43 -3.30
CA SER A 173 15.44 -13.00 -4.20
C SER A 173 14.95 -12.79 -5.63
N ASN A 174 14.09 -13.68 -6.13
CA ASN A 174 13.47 -13.53 -7.44
C ASN A 174 12.56 -12.30 -7.54
N ARG A 175 11.84 -11.94 -6.47
CA ARG A 175 11.05 -10.70 -6.42
C ARG A 175 11.92 -9.46 -6.47
N ILE A 176 13.02 -9.41 -5.71
CA ILE A 176 13.99 -8.31 -5.77
C ILE A 176 14.54 -8.19 -7.19
N TRP A 177 14.97 -9.30 -7.79
CA TRP A 177 15.44 -9.34 -9.16
C TRP A 177 14.38 -8.82 -10.15
N HIS A 178 13.13 -9.30 -10.03
CA HIS A 178 12.01 -8.87 -10.86
C HIS A 178 11.79 -7.35 -10.81
N HIS A 179 11.81 -6.74 -9.62
CA HIS A 179 11.63 -5.30 -9.49
C HIS A 179 12.76 -4.49 -10.13
N LEU A 180 14.00 -4.98 -10.09
CA LEU A 180 15.16 -4.30 -10.65
C LEU A 180 15.27 -4.48 -12.17
N LEU A 181 15.04 -5.70 -12.67
CA LEU A 181 15.26 -6.08 -14.06
C LEU A 181 13.96 -6.15 -14.89
N GLY A 182 12.79 -5.97 -14.28
CA GLY A 182 11.47 -6.02 -14.91
C GLY A 182 10.89 -7.43 -15.12
N ARG A 183 11.73 -8.48 -15.05
CA ARG A 183 11.31 -9.89 -15.18
C ARG A 183 12.08 -10.74 -14.18
N GLY A 184 11.37 -11.59 -13.44
CA GLY A 184 12.00 -12.59 -12.57
C GLY A 184 12.86 -13.59 -13.34
N ILE A 185 13.83 -14.19 -12.65
CA ILE A 185 14.53 -15.40 -13.12
C ILE A 185 13.51 -16.53 -13.28
N VAL A 186 12.64 -16.69 -12.27
CA VAL A 186 11.36 -17.38 -12.38
C VAL A 186 10.30 -16.35 -12.78
N PRO A 187 9.71 -16.42 -13.98
CA PRO A 187 8.81 -15.39 -14.50
C PRO A 187 7.47 -15.33 -13.77
N SER A 188 7.01 -16.49 -13.29
CA SER A 188 5.84 -16.69 -12.45
C SER A 188 6.17 -16.36 -10.99
N THR A 189 6.29 -15.08 -10.69
CA THR A 189 6.67 -14.55 -9.36
C THR A 189 5.75 -15.01 -8.21
N ASP A 190 4.53 -15.43 -8.52
CA ASP A 190 3.55 -15.95 -7.55
C ASP A 190 3.48 -17.47 -7.48
N ASN A 191 4.15 -18.19 -8.38
CA ASN A 191 4.05 -19.64 -8.47
C ASN A 191 5.38 -20.30 -8.80
N PHE A 192 6.05 -20.80 -7.75
CA PHE A 192 7.28 -21.58 -7.84
C PHE A 192 7.01 -23.10 -7.88
N GLY A 193 5.74 -23.51 -7.94
CA GLY A 193 5.34 -24.91 -7.98
C GLY A 193 5.29 -25.48 -9.40
N VAL A 194 4.71 -26.68 -9.54
CA VAL A 194 4.62 -27.42 -10.83
C VAL A 194 3.84 -26.65 -11.90
N LEU A 195 2.88 -25.81 -11.51
CA LEU A 195 2.12 -24.94 -12.41
C LEU A 195 2.87 -23.64 -12.75
N GLY A 196 4.05 -23.43 -12.18
CA GLY A 196 4.94 -22.32 -12.47
C GLY A 196 5.82 -22.55 -13.69
N GLU A 197 6.74 -21.62 -13.93
CA GLU A 197 7.73 -21.71 -15.00
C GLU A 197 9.11 -22.00 -14.39
N ALA A 198 9.96 -22.73 -15.10
CA ALA A 198 11.31 -23.01 -14.65
C ALA A 198 12.18 -21.73 -14.61
N PRO A 199 13.16 -21.64 -13.68
CA PRO A 199 14.11 -20.53 -13.65
C PRO A 199 14.96 -20.50 -14.92
N THR A 200 15.18 -19.32 -15.50
CA THR A 200 16.08 -19.20 -16.67
C THR A 200 17.55 -19.41 -16.29
N HIS A 201 17.92 -19.06 -15.05
CA HIS A 201 19.29 -19.18 -14.52
C HIS A 201 19.23 -19.75 -13.09
N PRO A 202 19.09 -21.08 -12.92
CA PRO A 202 18.90 -21.70 -11.60
C PRO A 202 20.06 -21.45 -10.64
N GLU A 203 21.31 -21.56 -11.12
CA GLU A 203 22.50 -21.34 -10.28
C GLU A 203 22.61 -19.90 -9.78
N LEU A 204 22.22 -18.92 -10.62
CA LEU A 204 22.16 -17.51 -10.22
C LEU A 204 21.10 -17.28 -9.14
N LEU A 205 19.93 -17.90 -9.29
CA LEU A 205 18.86 -17.80 -8.29
C LEU A 205 19.30 -18.40 -6.95
N ASP A 206 19.97 -19.55 -6.98
CA ASP A 206 20.50 -20.23 -5.80
C ASP A 206 21.60 -19.39 -5.13
N TRP A 207 22.48 -18.80 -5.94
CA TRP A 207 23.50 -17.88 -5.43
C TRP A 207 22.88 -16.65 -4.74
N LEU A 208 21.87 -16.02 -5.34
CA LEU A 208 21.18 -14.87 -4.74
C LEU A 208 20.45 -15.25 -3.46
N ALA A 209 19.79 -16.40 -3.43
CA ALA A 209 19.08 -16.91 -2.25
C ALA A 209 20.05 -17.16 -1.09
N ASN A 210 21.18 -17.82 -1.36
CA ASN A 210 22.22 -18.04 -0.36
C ASN A 210 22.85 -16.73 0.10
N TYR A 211 23.11 -15.80 -0.81
CA TYR A 211 23.66 -14.48 -0.50
C TYR A 211 22.73 -13.69 0.43
N LEU A 212 21.41 -13.70 0.17
CA LEU A 212 20.41 -13.07 1.03
C LEU A 212 20.47 -13.62 2.46
N VAL A 213 20.49 -14.94 2.62
CA VAL A 213 20.55 -15.60 3.94
C VAL A 213 21.87 -15.27 4.65
N GLN A 214 23.00 -15.36 3.96
CA GLN A 214 24.33 -15.03 4.50
C GLN A 214 24.46 -13.57 4.94
N LYS A 215 23.72 -12.65 4.30
CA LYS A 215 23.67 -11.23 4.65
C LYS A 215 22.56 -10.89 5.66
N GLY A 216 22.04 -11.89 6.38
CA GLY A 216 21.05 -11.70 7.43
C GLY A 216 19.74 -11.12 6.88
N TRP A 217 19.32 -11.58 5.70
CA TRP A 217 18.09 -11.14 5.02
C TRP A 217 18.06 -9.64 4.63
N SER A 218 19.24 -9.01 4.49
CA SER A 218 19.33 -7.62 4.06
C SER A 218 18.96 -7.44 2.59
N THR A 219 17.75 -6.91 2.33
CA THR A 219 17.30 -6.53 0.99
C THR A 219 18.26 -5.55 0.30
N LYS A 220 18.85 -4.62 1.07
CA LYS A 220 19.78 -3.60 0.53
C LYS A 220 21.06 -4.21 0.00
N GLU A 221 21.59 -5.24 0.64
CA GLU A 221 22.80 -5.93 0.19
C GLU A 221 22.55 -6.67 -1.13
N VAL A 222 21.42 -7.37 -1.25
CA VAL A 222 21.03 -8.04 -2.51
C VAL A 222 20.83 -7.02 -3.63
N ILE A 223 20.13 -5.92 -3.37
CA ILE A 223 19.93 -4.84 -4.34
C ILE A 223 21.29 -4.28 -4.80
N ARG A 224 22.21 -3.98 -3.87
CA ARG A 224 23.55 -3.49 -4.19
C ARG A 224 24.31 -4.49 -5.07
N ALA A 225 24.29 -5.78 -4.73
CA ALA A 225 24.96 -6.82 -5.52
C ALA A 225 24.43 -6.87 -6.96
N ILE A 226 23.11 -6.80 -7.14
CA ILE A 226 22.49 -6.77 -8.48
C ILE A 226 22.86 -5.49 -9.22
N MET A 227 22.72 -4.31 -8.59
CA MET A 227 22.96 -3.01 -9.24
C MET A 227 24.43 -2.81 -9.65
N LEU A 228 25.38 -3.39 -8.92
CA LEU A 228 26.81 -3.35 -9.26
C LEU A 228 27.23 -4.40 -10.30
N SER A 229 26.34 -5.34 -10.67
CA SER A 229 26.63 -6.34 -11.68
C SER A 229 26.86 -5.72 -13.07
N LYS A 230 27.53 -6.46 -13.96
CA LYS A 230 27.61 -6.07 -15.38
C LYS A 230 26.23 -6.08 -16.02
N THR A 231 25.41 -7.08 -15.70
CA THR A 231 24.06 -7.27 -16.25
C THR A 231 23.14 -6.09 -16.01
N TYR A 232 23.11 -5.53 -14.79
CA TYR A 232 22.26 -4.36 -14.48
C TYR A 232 22.72 -3.09 -15.20
N ARG A 233 24.02 -2.97 -15.49
CA ARG A 233 24.63 -1.79 -16.13
C ARG A 233 24.69 -1.89 -17.65
N MET A 234 24.08 -2.90 -18.26
CA MET A 234 24.03 -3.05 -19.72
C MET A 234 23.15 -1.95 -20.35
N THR A 235 23.44 -1.61 -21.61
CA THR A 235 22.56 -0.76 -22.41
C THR A 235 21.26 -1.48 -22.77
N SER A 236 20.18 -0.74 -22.99
CA SER A 236 18.93 -1.28 -23.53
C SER A 236 18.92 -1.41 -25.06
N ARG A 237 19.93 -0.86 -25.74
CA ARG A 237 20.12 -1.03 -27.18
C ARG A 237 20.65 -2.44 -27.48
N PRO A 238 20.02 -3.20 -28.40
CA PRO A 238 20.58 -4.47 -28.85
C PRO A 238 21.97 -4.28 -29.45
N SER A 239 22.88 -5.23 -29.20
CA SER A 239 24.23 -5.22 -29.78
C SER A 239 24.18 -5.41 -31.30
N ASP A 240 23.35 -6.33 -31.77
CA ASP A 240 23.20 -6.70 -33.17
C ASP A 240 21.85 -7.40 -33.42
N ALA A 241 21.39 -7.36 -34.67
CA ALA A 241 20.09 -7.92 -35.06
C ALA A 241 20.04 -9.45 -34.97
N ALA A 242 21.18 -10.15 -35.12
CA ALA A 242 21.21 -11.60 -35.08
C ALA A 242 21.03 -12.13 -33.65
N THR A 243 21.61 -11.47 -32.65
CA THR A 243 21.40 -11.76 -31.22
C THR A 243 19.95 -11.48 -30.82
N GLU A 244 19.39 -10.34 -31.22
CA GLU A 244 17.98 -10.02 -30.94
C GLU A 244 17.02 -11.05 -31.58
N ALA A 245 17.31 -11.53 -32.79
CA ALA A 245 16.51 -12.56 -33.45
C ALA A 245 16.55 -13.92 -32.72
N LYS A 246 17.65 -14.25 -32.05
CA LYS A 246 17.80 -15.51 -31.28
C LYS A 246 17.09 -15.46 -29.93
N ASP A 247 17.06 -14.30 -29.28
CA ASP A 247 16.36 -14.09 -28.01
C ASP A 247 15.58 -12.75 -28.01
N PRO A 248 14.46 -12.69 -28.76
CA PRO A 248 13.66 -11.47 -28.88
C PRO A 248 12.95 -11.11 -27.57
N THR A 249 12.79 -12.09 -26.67
CA THR A 249 12.20 -11.88 -25.35
C THR A 249 13.22 -11.48 -24.28
N ASN A 250 14.51 -11.43 -24.64
CA ASN A 250 15.65 -11.11 -23.78
C ASN A 250 15.71 -11.98 -22.50
N LYS A 251 15.35 -13.27 -22.60
CA LYS A 251 15.40 -14.26 -21.50
C LYS A 251 16.82 -14.48 -20.97
N LEU A 252 17.82 -14.39 -21.85
CA LEU A 252 19.24 -14.60 -21.57
C LEU A 252 19.98 -13.30 -21.19
N LEU A 253 19.25 -12.18 -21.06
CA LEU A 253 19.76 -10.91 -20.52
C LEU A 253 20.93 -10.33 -21.35
N HIS A 254 20.84 -10.39 -22.68
CA HIS A 254 21.85 -9.84 -23.59
C HIS A 254 21.80 -8.30 -23.71
N ARG A 255 20.76 -7.68 -23.14
CA ARG A 255 20.62 -6.23 -22.97
C ARG A 255 19.79 -5.89 -21.73
N MET A 256 19.85 -4.65 -21.26
CA MET A 256 18.91 -4.19 -20.23
C MET A 256 17.51 -4.03 -20.81
N ARG A 257 16.47 -4.41 -20.06
CA ARG A 257 15.09 -4.22 -20.51
C ARG A 257 14.70 -2.75 -20.36
N VAL A 258 14.01 -2.21 -21.37
CA VAL A 258 13.27 -0.95 -21.19
C VAL A 258 12.19 -1.21 -20.15
N ARG A 259 12.11 -0.36 -19.13
CA ARG A 259 11.17 -0.54 -18.01
C ARG A 259 10.17 0.59 -18.01
N ARG A 260 8.89 0.26 -17.97
CA ARG A 260 7.84 1.23 -17.73
C ARG A 260 7.76 1.57 -16.25
N LEU A 261 7.60 2.86 -15.95
CA LEU A 261 7.32 3.35 -14.61
C LEU A 261 5.91 2.92 -14.18
N GLN A 262 5.78 2.58 -12.89
CA GLN A 262 4.49 2.32 -12.27
C GLN A 262 3.73 3.63 -12.03
N GLY A 263 2.41 3.57 -11.90
CA GLY A 263 1.56 4.76 -11.70
C GLY A 263 2.04 5.69 -10.57
N GLU A 264 2.47 5.13 -9.45
CA GLU A 264 2.98 5.90 -8.32
C GLU A 264 4.27 6.66 -8.67
N ALA A 265 5.18 6.03 -9.42
CA ALA A 265 6.42 6.64 -9.86
C ALA A 265 6.19 7.72 -10.92
N ILE A 266 5.24 7.50 -11.84
CA ILE A 266 4.84 8.53 -12.82
C ILE A 266 4.27 9.75 -12.10
N ARG A 267 3.33 9.56 -11.17
CA ARG A 267 2.75 10.66 -10.40
C ARG A 267 3.81 11.40 -9.56
N ASP A 268 4.69 10.68 -8.89
CA ASP A 268 5.78 11.30 -8.11
C ASP A 268 6.78 12.04 -9.00
N ALA A 269 7.06 11.55 -10.21
CA ALA A 269 7.90 12.24 -11.20
C ALA A 269 7.25 13.56 -11.66
N ILE A 270 5.94 13.56 -11.91
CA ILE A 270 5.19 14.78 -12.26
C ILE A 270 5.29 15.82 -11.13
N LEU A 271 5.10 15.39 -9.87
CA LEU A 271 5.29 16.28 -8.70
C LEU A 271 6.72 16.79 -8.57
N ALA A 272 7.72 15.96 -8.90
CA ALA A 272 9.13 16.34 -8.82
C ALA A 272 9.49 17.43 -9.85
N VAL A 273 9.07 17.26 -11.11
CA VAL A 273 9.36 18.23 -12.17
C VAL A 273 8.58 19.54 -11.97
N SER A 274 7.34 19.46 -11.48
CA SER A 274 6.55 20.66 -11.15
C SER A 274 7.06 21.41 -9.90
N GLY A 275 7.90 20.77 -9.09
CA GLY A 275 8.41 21.33 -7.83
C GLY A 275 7.43 21.22 -6.67
N ARG A 276 6.38 20.40 -6.80
CA ARG A 276 5.37 20.16 -5.76
C ARG A 276 5.67 18.98 -4.84
N LEU A 277 6.67 18.14 -5.17
CA LEU A 277 6.97 16.95 -4.38
C LEU A 277 7.43 17.29 -2.96
N ASP A 278 6.61 16.91 -1.98
CA ASP A 278 6.98 16.86 -0.56
C ASP A 278 7.66 15.52 -0.23
N SER A 279 8.91 15.60 0.23
CA SER A 279 9.75 14.45 0.58
C SER A 279 9.67 14.04 2.05
N VAL A 280 8.89 14.74 2.88
CA VAL A 280 8.73 14.41 4.30
C VAL A 280 8.28 12.96 4.45
N MET A 281 8.97 12.21 5.31
CA MET A 281 8.66 10.81 5.56
C MET A 281 7.68 10.64 6.72
N TYR A 282 6.86 9.59 6.65
CA TYR A 282 5.87 9.22 7.67
C TYR A 282 4.76 10.27 7.85
N GLY A 283 3.91 10.09 8.85
CA GLY A 283 2.73 10.92 9.11
C GLY A 283 1.43 10.30 8.57
N PRO A 284 0.29 10.96 8.83
CA PRO A 284 -1.01 10.48 8.40
C PRO A 284 -1.12 10.45 6.86
N PRO A 285 -1.94 9.53 6.31
CA PRO A 285 -2.20 9.50 4.88
C PRO A 285 -3.00 10.73 4.44
N VAL A 286 -2.84 11.13 3.18
CA VAL A 286 -3.67 12.18 2.55
C VAL A 286 -4.83 11.52 1.83
N ALA A 287 -6.04 11.98 2.11
CA ALA A 287 -7.24 11.51 1.41
C ALA A 287 -7.06 11.64 -0.11
N VAL A 288 -7.52 10.63 -0.85
CA VAL A 288 -7.49 10.66 -2.32
C VAL A 288 -8.46 11.72 -2.85
N HIS A 289 -8.08 12.37 -3.95
CA HIS A 289 -9.01 13.24 -4.66
C HIS A 289 -10.14 12.43 -5.30
N LEU A 290 -11.38 12.80 -5.01
CA LEU A 290 -12.56 12.20 -5.59
C LEU A 290 -13.11 13.05 -6.73
N THR A 291 -13.34 12.41 -7.89
CA THR A 291 -14.03 13.06 -9.01
C THR A 291 -15.54 13.17 -8.75
N PRO A 292 -16.27 14.01 -9.50
CA PRO A 292 -17.72 14.08 -9.41
C PRO A 292 -18.42 12.74 -9.63
N PHE A 293 -17.84 11.85 -10.45
CA PHE A 293 -18.42 10.56 -10.84
C PHE A 293 -18.21 9.45 -9.80
N MET A 294 -17.41 9.69 -8.75
CA MET A 294 -17.13 8.70 -7.70
C MET A 294 -18.18 8.77 -6.59
N GLU A 295 -19.38 8.28 -6.91
CA GLU A 295 -20.51 8.20 -5.97
C GLU A 295 -20.63 6.81 -5.35
N GLY A 296 -21.02 6.73 -4.08
CA GLY A 296 -21.19 5.46 -3.39
C GLY A 296 -21.42 5.59 -1.89
N ARG A 297 -21.96 4.53 -1.28
CA ARG A 297 -22.16 4.46 0.17
C ARG A 297 -20.81 4.54 0.89
N GLY A 298 -20.71 5.40 1.89
CA GLY A 298 -19.47 5.63 2.63
C GLY A 298 -18.43 6.47 1.88
N ARG A 299 -18.90 7.35 0.97
CA ARG A 299 -18.04 8.32 0.27
C ARG A 299 -17.25 9.16 1.27
N PRO A 300 -15.91 9.14 1.22
CA PRO A 300 -15.08 9.90 2.14
C PRO A 300 -15.04 11.39 1.75
N ARG A 301 -14.46 12.21 2.62
CA ARG A 301 -14.07 13.57 2.25
C ARG A 301 -13.03 13.50 1.12
N SER A 302 -13.26 14.28 0.06
CA SER A 302 -12.29 14.42 -1.04
C SER A 302 -11.03 15.13 -0.55
N GLY A 303 -9.86 14.60 -0.92
CA GLY A 303 -8.59 15.26 -0.68
C GLY A 303 -8.19 16.23 -1.79
N PRO A 304 -7.04 16.92 -1.62
CA PRO A 304 -6.47 17.80 -2.63
C PRO A 304 -6.14 17.04 -3.92
N LEU A 305 -6.30 17.68 -5.07
CA LEU A 305 -6.05 17.09 -6.39
C LEU A 305 -4.61 16.55 -6.52
N ASP A 306 -3.62 17.30 -6.01
CA ASP A 306 -2.21 16.91 -6.00
C ASP A 306 -1.80 16.10 -4.76
N GLY A 307 -2.75 15.66 -3.94
CA GLY A 307 -2.48 14.95 -2.68
C GLY A 307 -1.61 15.76 -1.71
N ALA A 308 -1.74 17.11 -1.73
CA ALA A 308 -0.90 18.04 -0.99
C ALA A 308 0.60 17.95 -1.33
N GLY A 309 0.93 17.48 -2.54
CA GLY A 309 2.31 17.27 -2.99
C GLY A 309 3.00 16.05 -2.39
N ARG A 310 2.32 15.29 -1.52
CA ARG A 310 2.89 14.11 -0.87
C ARG A 310 3.22 13.02 -1.88
N ARG A 311 4.32 12.29 -1.63
CA ARG A 311 4.65 11.05 -2.33
C ARG A 311 3.43 10.12 -2.36
N THR A 312 3.22 9.47 -3.48
CA THR A 312 2.03 8.66 -3.75
C THR A 312 1.86 7.51 -2.74
N LEU A 313 2.95 7.04 -2.14
CA LEU A 313 2.95 6.08 -1.02
C LEU A 313 2.09 6.53 0.17
N TYR A 314 1.95 7.84 0.39
CA TYR A 314 1.17 8.41 1.50
C TYR A 314 -0.26 8.79 1.10
N GLN A 315 -0.71 8.45 -0.11
CA GLN A 315 -2.12 8.58 -0.44
C GLN A 315 -2.94 7.50 0.24
N GLU A 316 -4.10 7.88 0.76
CA GLU A 316 -5.04 6.96 1.36
C GLU A 316 -5.62 6.00 0.31
N VAL A 317 -5.57 4.70 0.59
CA VAL A 317 -6.16 3.68 -0.27
C VAL A 317 -7.50 3.25 0.32
N ARG A 318 -8.59 3.72 -0.29
CA ARG A 318 -9.96 3.26 0.05
C ARG A 318 -10.46 2.31 -1.04
N ARG A 319 -10.80 1.08 -0.64
CA ARG A 319 -11.21 -0.03 -1.53
C ARG A 319 -12.22 0.36 -2.61
N ASN A 320 -13.19 1.21 -2.29
CA ASN A 320 -14.28 1.62 -3.18
C ASN A 320 -14.04 2.97 -3.87
N PHE A 321 -12.96 3.68 -3.52
CA PHE A 321 -12.66 5.03 -3.99
C PHE A 321 -11.18 5.12 -4.33
N LEU A 322 -10.75 4.41 -5.37
CA LEU A 322 -9.38 4.42 -5.85
C LEU A 322 -9.16 5.57 -6.85
N SER A 323 -7.93 6.09 -6.91
CA SER A 323 -7.57 7.14 -7.87
C SER A 323 -7.74 6.65 -9.31
N PRO A 324 -8.47 7.37 -10.18
CA PRO A 324 -8.62 7.02 -11.60
C PRO A 324 -7.28 6.93 -12.33
N MET A 325 -6.35 7.85 -12.06
CA MET A 325 -5.00 7.82 -12.61
C MET A 325 -4.28 6.53 -12.19
N MET A 326 -4.32 6.16 -10.91
CA MET A 326 -3.66 4.93 -10.45
C MET A 326 -4.27 3.68 -11.07
N LEU A 327 -5.60 3.62 -11.21
CA LEU A 327 -6.28 2.53 -11.89
C LEU A 327 -5.89 2.41 -13.37
N ALA A 328 -5.78 3.54 -14.08
CA ALA A 328 -5.35 3.55 -15.47
C ALA A 328 -3.90 3.02 -15.63
N PHE A 329 -3.03 3.29 -14.65
CA PHE A 329 -1.65 2.83 -14.59
C PHE A 329 -1.46 1.52 -13.78
N ASP A 330 -2.41 0.60 -13.94
CA ASP A 330 -2.32 -0.80 -13.48
C ASP A 330 -2.09 -0.96 -11.96
N MET A 331 -2.60 -0.03 -11.13
CA MET A 331 -2.56 -0.19 -9.68
C MET A 331 -3.29 -1.48 -9.26
N PRO A 332 -2.64 -2.35 -8.46
CA PRO A 332 -3.28 -3.53 -7.92
C PRO A 332 -4.48 -3.16 -7.05
N GLN A 333 -5.63 -3.72 -7.36
CA GLN A 333 -6.81 -3.52 -6.53
C GLN A 333 -6.57 -4.21 -5.17
N PRO A 334 -6.86 -3.55 -4.03
CA PRO A 334 -6.68 -4.11 -2.69
C PRO A 334 -7.78 -5.14 -2.34
N LEU A 335 -8.07 -6.03 -3.29
CA LEU A 335 -9.00 -7.15 -3.18
C LEU A 335 -8.24 -8.48 -3.05
N SER A 336 -7.01 -8.53 -3.57
CA SER A 336 -6.17 -9.73 -3.62
C SER A 336 -4.69 -9.35 -3.60
N THR A 337 -3.83 -10.35 -3.45
CA THR A 337 -2.38 -10.22 -3.56
C THR A 337 -1.93 -10.34 -5.01
N PHE A 338 -0.94 -9.53 -5.41
CA PHE A 338 -0.33 -9.56 -6.74
C PHE A 338 1.19 -9.59 -6.59
N GLY A 339 1.88 -10.62 -7.07
CA GLY A 339 3.34 -10.68 -7.07
C GLY A 339 3.99 -10.10 -8.31
N ARG A 340 3.22 -9.90 -9.39
CA ARG A 340 3.62 -9.10 -10.56
C ARG A 340 2.46 -8.25 -11.01
N ARG A 341 2.70 -6.95 -11.17
CA ARG A 341 1.71 -6.03 -11.76
C ARG A 341 1.59 -6.29 -13.26
N THR A 342 0.40 -6.11 -13.79
CA THR A 342 0.22 -5.99 -15.24
C THR A 342 0.93 -4.73 -15.71
N ASP A 343 1.58 -4.81 -16.86
CA ASP A 343 2.16 -3.65 -17.54
C ASP A 343 1.41 -3.48 -18.86
N SER A 344 0.33 -2.68 -18.83
CA SER A 344 -0.52 -2.45 -19.99
C SER A 344 -0.08 -1.20 -20.75
N ASN A 345 -0.26 -1.20 -22.07
CA ASN A 345 -0.05 -0.04 -22.93
C ASN A 345 -1.35 0.27 -23.67
N VAL A 346 -2.31 0.83 -22.94
CA VAL A 346 -3.67 1.08 -23.44
C VAL A 346 -3.88 2.58 -23.71
N PRO A 347 -4.68 2.96 -24.73
CA PRO A 347 -4.95 4.36 -25.05
C PRO A 347 -5.46 5.19 -23.87
N ALA A 348 -6.19 4.58 -22.93
CA ALA A 348 -6.70 5.23 -21.73
C ALA A 348 -5.59 5.87 -20.87
N GLN A 349 -4.39 5.30 -20.85
CA GLN A 349 -3.26 5.85 -20.10
C GLN A 349 -2.71 7.13 -20.74
N ALA A 350 -2.59 7.15 -22.07
CA ALA A 350 -2.22 8.36 -22.80
C ALA A 350 -3.29 9.45 -22.63
N LEU A 351 -4.57 9.07 -22.67
CA LEU A 351 -5.67 10.02 -22.42
C LEU A 351 -5.66 10.58 -20.99
N ILE A 352 -5.29 9.79 -19.99
CA ILE A 352 -5.07 10.30 -18.62
C ILE A 352 -3.93 11.31 -18.59
N MET A 353 -2.77 11.02 -19.19
CA MET A 353 -1.64 11.97 -19.24
C MET A 353 -1.98 13.27 -19.98
N MET A 354 -2.88 13.19 -20.97
CA MET A 354 -3.27 14.35 -21.75
C MET A 354 -4.35 15.21 -21.05
N ASN A 355 -5.29 14.59 -20.32
CA ASN A 355 -6.52 15.26 -19.88
C ASN A 355 -6.73 15.30 -18.36
N ASP A 356 -6.01 14.53 -17.56
CA ASP A 356 -6.24 14.51 -16.13
C ASP A 356 -5.94 15.90 -15.52
N PRO A 357 -6.86 16.50 -14.75
CA PRO A 357 -6.67 17.82 -14.15
C PRO A 357 -5.39 17.93 -13.32
N PHE A 358 -4.98 16.84 -12.66
CA PHE A 358 -3.72 16.81 -11.92
C PHE A 358 -2.54 17.07 -12.87
N VAL A 359 -2.47 16.37 -14.00
CA VAL A 359 -1.37 16.50 -14.97
C VAL A 359 -1.32 17.92 -15.56
N VAL A 360 -2.49 18.46 -15.92
CA VAL A 360 -2.61 19.83 -16.46
C VAL A 360 -2.18 20.88 -15.44
N GLU A 361 -2.59 20.76 -14.17
CA GLU A 361 -2.18 21.69 -13.12
C GLU A 361 -0.68 21.61 -12.82
N GLN A 362 -0.12 20.39 -12.78
CA GLN A 362 1.32 20.22 -12.55
C GLN A 362 2.16 20.75 -13.72
N ALA A 363 1.68 20.61 -14.97
CA ALA A 363 2.34 21.20 -16.13
C ALA A 363 2.37 22.74 -16.08
N LYS A 364 1.30 23.38 -15.62
CA LYS A 364 1.26 24.84 -15.40
C LYS A 364 2.28 25.30 -14.35
N LEU A 365 2.35 24.57 -13.23
CA LEU A 365 3.32 24.87 -12.16
C LEU A 365 4.76 24.65 -12.65
N TRP A 366 4.99 23.60 -13.45
CA TRP A 366 6.28 23.37 -14.08
C TRP A 366 6.66 24.48 -15.07
N GLY A 367 5.72 24.93 -15.90
CA GLY A 367 5.93 26.06 -16.83
C GLY A 367 6.33 27.35 -16.09
N LYS A 368 5.64 27.69 -15.00
CA LYS A 368 6.03 28.81 -14.12
C LYS A 368 7.44 28.66 -13.57
N ARG A 369 7.78 27.45 -13.11
CA ARG A 369 9.12 27.13 -12.61
C ARG A 369 10.17 27.32 -13.71
N MET A 370 9.88 26.94 -14.96
CA MET A 370 10.81 27.12 -16.10
C MET A 370 10.98 28.59 -16.47
N LEU A 371 9.94 29.40 -16.44
CA LEU A 371 10.08 30.85 -16.65
C LEU A 371 11.01 31.52 -15.64
N ALA A 372 11.01 31.04 -14.40
CA ALA A 372 11.95 31.49 -13.37
C ALA A 372 13.36 30.87 -13.50
N ALA A 373 13.54 29.86 -14.35
CA ALA A 373 14.76 29.06 -14.44
C ALA A 373 15.63 29.46 -15.65
N GLY A 374 16.51 30.46 -15.46
CA GLY A 374 17.55 30.79 -16.43
C GLY A 374 17.25 32.02 -17.30
N PRO A 375 18.29 32.50 -18.02
CA PRO A 375 18.28 33.83 -18.64
C PRO A 375 17.50 33.92 -19.96
N ASP A 376 17.36 32.80 -20.67
CA ASP A 376 16.74 32.73 -22.00
C ASP A 376 15.98 31.41 -22.20
N ASP A 377 15.10 31.38 -23.22
CA ASP A 377 14.27 30.20 -23.50
C ASP A 377 15.09 28.97 -23.87
N GLY A 378 16.26 29.13 -24.48
CA GLY A 378 17.15 28.03 -24.81
C GLY A 378 17.69 27.33 -23.55
N ALA A 379 18.15 28.12 -22.58
CA ALA A 379 18.58 27.62 -21.27
C ALA A 379 17.43 26.95 -20.49
N ARG A 380 16.22 27.52 -20.56
CA ARG A 380 15.02 26.95 -19.94
C ARG A 380 14.64 25.59 -20.53
N VAL A 381 14.73 25.43 -21.86
CA VAL A 381 14.51 24.14 -22.54
C VAL A 381 15.51 23.09 -22.06
N ARG A 382 16.81 23.43 -21.99
CA ARG A 382 17.83 22.50 -21.46
C ARG A 382 17.55 22.09 -20.02
N ALA A 383 17.13 23.04 -19.17
CA ALA A 383 16.75 22.76 -17.78
C ALA A 383 15.52 21.84 -17.68
N ALA A 384 14.50 22.05 -18.53
CA ALA A 384 13.32 21.19 -18.58
C ALA A 384 13.67 19.75 -18.98
N TYR A 385 14.52 19.57 -20.00
CA TYR A 385 15.00 18.26 -20.44
C TYR A 385 15.84 17.56 -19.36
N ALA A 386 16.73 18.29 -18.67
CA ALA A 386 17.53 17.73 -17.59
C ALA A 386 16.64 17.25 -16.42
N LEU A 387 15.60 18.01 -16.06
CA LEU A 387 14.66 17.64 -15.01
C LEU A 387 13.79 16.43 -15.39
N ALA A 388 13.33 16.37 -16.63
CA ALA A 388 12.39 15.35 -17.09
C ALA A 388 13.07 14.03 -17.49
N PHE A 389 14.22 14.11 -18.15
CA PHE A 389 14.86 12.99 -18.84
C PHE A 389 16.31 12.74 -18.39
N SER A 390 16.85 13.57 -17.48
CA SER A 390 18.24 13.46 -17.01
C SER A 390 19.29 13.53 -18.14
N ARG A 391 18.99 14.24 -19.22
CA ARG A 391 19.89 14.50 -20.35
C ARG A 391 19.63 15.88 -20.96
N GLU A 392 20.54 16.33 -21.82
CA GLU A 392 20.31 17.52 -22.65
C GLU A 392 19.46 17.18 -23.89
N PRO A 393 18.71 18.17 -24.44
CA PRO A 393 18.08 18.03 -25.74
C PRO A 393 19.15 17.97 -26.83
N SER A 394 18.89 17.19 -27.88
CA SER A 394 19.63 17.29 -29.14
C SER A 394 19.36 18.63 -29.86
N ASP A 395 20.20 19.01 -30.81
CA ASP A 395 20.01 20.24 -31.60
C ASP A 395 18.64 20.28 -32.32
N ALA A 396 18.17 19.13 -32.81
CA ALA A 396 16.86 19.00 -33.44
C ALA A 396 15.70 19.19 -32.44
N GLU A 397 15.82 18.63 -31.24
CA GLU A 397 14.87 18.81 -30.14
C GLU A 397 14.85 20.26 -29.66
N GLN A 398 16.01 20.90 -29.53
CA GLN A 398 16.15 22.30 -29.14
C GLN A 398 15.46 23.24 -30.16
N ALA A 399 15.66 22.98 -31.45
CA ALA A 399 15.02 23.74 -32.53
C ALA A 399 13.50 23.54 -32.54
N THR A 400 13.04 22.29 -32.35
CA THR A 400 11.61 21.95 -32.31
C THR A 400 10.92 22.56 -31.08
N ALA A 401 11.57 22.52 -29.91
CA ALA A 401 11.07 23.17 -28.70
C ALA A 401 10.92 24.67 -28.88
N SER A 402 11.91 25.33 -29.49
CA SER A 402 11.88 26.77 -29.77
C SER A 402 10.74 27.13 -30.76
N ALA A 403 10.56 26.34 -31.82
CA ALA A 403 9.48 26.52 -32.76
C ALA A 403 8.10 26.31 -32.12
N PHE A 404 7.96 25.29 -31.27
CA PHE A 404 6.74 24.99 -30.54
C PHE A 404 6.36 26.14 -29.58
N LEU A 405 7.32 26.60 -28.76
CA LEU A 405 7.11 27.70 -27.82
C LEU A 405 6.63 28.98 -28.52
N ASN A 406 7.27 29.35 -29.63
CA ASN A 406 6.86 30.52 -30.42
C ASN A 406 5.46 30.36 -31.04
N ALA A 407 5.13 29.16 -31.52
CA ALA A 407 3.81 28.86 -32.06
C ALA A 407 2.72 28.96 -30.99
N GLN A 408 2.97 28.42 -29.79
CA GLN A 408 2.04 28.52 -28.66
C GLN A 408 1.90 29.96 -28.15
N ALA A 409 3.01 30.70 -28.04
CA ALA A 409 2.97 32.11 -27.67
C ALA A 409 2.04 32.89 -28.60
N LYS A 410 2.19 32.70 -29.92
CA LYS A 410 1.33 33.31 -30.94
C LYS A 410 -0.15 32.89 -30.77
N ALA A 411 -0.41 31.61 -30.54
CA ALA A 411 -1.77 31.10 -30.37
C ALA A 411 -2.47 31.69 -29.13
N HIS A 412 -1.72 31.94 -28.05
CA HIS A 412 -2.22 32.52 -26.81
C HIS A 412 -2.20 34.06 -26.76
N GLY A 413 -1.66 34.71 -27.80
CA GLY A 413 -1.50 36.17 -27.85
C GLY A 413 -0.39 36.71 -26.95
N GLU A 414 0.60 35.89 -26.60
CA GLU A 414 1.79 36.28 -25.84
C GLU A 414 2.86 36.84 -26.80
N ALA A 415 3.43 38.00 -26.50
CA ALA A 415 4.45 38.63 -27.35
C ALA A 415 5.75 37.83 -27.42
N GLN A 416 6.02 37.03 -26.39
CA GLN A 416 7.12 36.07 -26.26
C GLN A 416 6.59 34.85 -25.49
N PRO A 417 7.27 33.68 -25.55
CA PRO A 417 6.86 32.49 -24.80
C PRO A 417 6.64 32.77 -23.30
N GLY A 418 5.37 32.87 -22.92
CA GLY A 418 4.92 33.23 -21.58
C GLY A 418 4.40 32.02 -20.81
N GLU A 419 3.61 32.28 -19.77
CA GLU A 419 3.14 31.24 -18.85
C GLU A 419 2.34 30.14 -19.56
N LYS A 420 1.51 30.50 -20.55
CA LYS A 420 0.66 29.53 -21.25
C LYS A 420 1.49 28.68 -22.22
N ALA A 421 2.36 29.31 -23.01
CA ALA A 421 3.26 28.59 -23.92
C ALA A 421 4.15 27.58 -23.17
N TRP A 422 4.70 27.99 -22.01
CA TRP A 422 5.52 27.11 -21.19
C TRP A 422 4.72 26.00 -20.50
N ALA A 423 3.48 26.26 -20.09
CA ALA A 423 2.59 25.22 -19.57
C ALA A 423 2.31 24.14 -20.63
N ASP A 424 2.03 24.54 -21.86
CA ASP A 424 1.78 23.61 -22.98
C ASP A 424 3.05 22.82 -23.35
N PHE A 425 4.22 23.47 -23.32
CA PHE A 425 5.49 22.77 -23.57
C PHE A 425 5.79 21.74 -22.48
N CYS A 426 5.62 22.10 -21.21
CA CYS A 426 5.80 21.16 -20.10
C CYS A 426 4.79 20.00 -20.18
N HIS A 427 3.52 20.29 -20.53
CA HIS A 427 2.50 19.26 -20.74
C HIS A 427 2.89 18.29 -21.87
N ALA A 428 3.44 18.81 -22.98
CA ALA A 428 3.95 17.98 -24.07
C ALA A 428 5.10 17.06 -23.60
N LEU A 429 6.04 17.56 -22.79
CA LEU A 429 7.14 16.75 -22.24
C LEU A 429 6.65 15.61 -21.34
N LEU A 430 5.61 15.84 -20.52
CA LEU A 430 5.00 14.78 -19.70
C LEU A 430 4.39 13.65 -20.55
N ASN A 431 4.02 13.94 -21.80
CA ASN A 431 3.41 12.99 -22.73
C ASN A 431 4.43 12.28 -23.65
N VAL A 432 5.72 12.60 -23.55
CA VAL A 432 6.78 11.88 -24.29
C VAL A 432 7.00 10.51 -23.66
N LYS A 433 7.25 9.49 -24.50
CA LYS A 433 7.50 8.11 -24.02
C LYS A 433 8.63 8.03 -23.00
N GLU A 434 9.70 8.78 -23.22
CA GLU A 434 10.87 8.84 -22.32
C GLU A 434 10.52 9.28 -20.89
N PHE A 435 9.40 9.99 -20.68
CA PHE A 435 8.94 10.35 -19.33
C PHE A 435 8.42 9.13 -18.54
N VAL A 436 7.88 8.13 -19.24
CA VAL A 436 7.21 6.96 -18.64
C VAL A 436 8.05 5.69 -18.77
N PHE A 437 9.01 5.65 -19.69
CA PHE A 437 9.88 4.50 -19.94
C PHE A 437 11.34 4.85 -19.60
N LEU A 438 11.95 4.04 -18.74
CA LEU A 438 13.37 4.11 -18.39
C LEU A 438 14.19 3.10 -19.19
N ASN A 439 15.45 3.50 -19.46
CA ASN A 439 16.56 2.78 -20.10
C ASN A 439 16.66 2.90 -21.62
#